data_AF-A0A7C5MTJ4-F1
#
_entry.id   AF-A0A7C5MTJ4-F1
#
_cell.length_a   1.000
_cell.length_b   1.000
_cell.length_c   1.000
_cell.angle_alpha   90.00
_cell.angle_beta   90.00
_cell.angle_gamma   90.00
#
_symmetry.space_group_name_H-M   'P 1'
#
loop_
_entity.id
_entity.type
_entity.pdbx_description
1 polymer ?
#
loop_
_entity_poly.entity_id
_entity_poly.type
_entity_poly.pdbx_seq_one_letter_code
_entity_poly.pdbx_strand_id
1 'polypeptide(L)'
;MIKYQSIFAAGFLTLLLCFSCSYNNVEDLEREAFPNPCDTIVASFAADIQPILTRYCANATFNPGGSCHEAGSPIVDFTIYSGVNSKVGSGSFGQRTLTERSMPPVYSTGPHMLDSCEFVILKNWVDAGALDN
;
A
#
# COMPACT_ATOMS: atom_id res chain seq x y z
N MET A 1 -25.45 50.98 34.93
CA MET A 1 -25.48 50.21 33.66
C MET A 1 -24.30 49.21 33.51
N ILE A 2 -23.62 48.80 34.60
CA ILE A 2 -22.37 48.02 34.53
C ILE A 2 -22.58 46.52 34.83
N LYS A 3 -23.72 46.11 35.42
CA LYS A 3 -23.95 44.71 35.87
C LYS A 3 -24.14 43.68 34.74
N TYR A 4 -24.57 44.11 33.56
CA TYR A 4 -24.85 43.19 32.45
C TYR A 4 -23.62 42.86 31.59
N GLN A 5 -22.55 43.67 31.66
CA GLN A 5 -21.33 43.43 30.88
C GLN A 5 -20.51 42.26 31.41
N SER A 6 -20.47 42.06 32.73
CA SER A 6 -19.77 40.93 33.36
C SER A 6 -20.46 39.58 33.11
N ILE A 7 -21.80 39.58 32.95
CA ILE A 7 -22.60 38.37 32.72
C ILE A 7 -22.49 37.91 31.25
N PHE A 8 -22.46 38.85 30.30
CA PHE A 8 -22.26 38.54 28.88
C PHE A 8 -20.84 38.01 28.57
N ALA A 9 -19.81 38.51 29.27
CA ALA A 9 -18.43 38.04 29.09
C ALA A 9 -18.23 36.60 29.61
N ALA A 10 -18.87 36.22 30.72
CA ALA A 10 -18.79 34.86 31.27
C ALA A 10 -19.49 33.81 30.39
N GLY A 11 -20.59 34.18 29.73
CA GLY A 11 -21.29 33.30 28.79
C GLY A 11 -20.49 33.02 27.51
N PHE A 12 -19.76 34.01 26.99
CA PHE A 12 -18.98 33.86 25.76
C PHE A 12 -17.71 33.02 25.96
N LEU A 13 -17.06 33.11 27.13
CA LEU A 13 -15.87 32.32 27.47
C LEU A 13 -16.19 30.82 27.68
N THR A 14 -17.41 30.50 28.12
CA THR A 14 -17.85 29.12 28.37
C THR A 14 -18.25 28.39 27.07
N LEU A 15 -18.65 29.13 26.02
CA LEU A 15 -19.06 28.56 24.72
C LEU A 15 -17.86 28.13 23.85
N LEU A 16 -16.67 28.67 24.11
CA LEU A 16 -15.44 28.38 23.34
C LEU A 16 -14.78 27.03 23.70
N LEU A 17 -15.21 26.38 24.80
CA LEU A 17 -14.61 25.11 25.25
C LEU A 17 -15.27 23.86 24.64
N CYS A 18 -16.34 24.01 23.86
CA CYS A 18 -17.10 22.87 23.33
C CYS A 18 -16.68 22.40 21.92
N PHE A 19 -15.68 23.01 21.28
CA PHE A 19 -15.30 22.71 19.88
C PHE A 19 -14.07 21.78 19.72
N SER A 20 -13.52 21.22 20.80
CA SER A 20 -12.31 20.39 20.73
C SER A 20 -12.58 18.87 20.58
N CYS A 21 -13.75 18.47 20.12
CA CYS A 21 -13.96 17.08 19.71
C CYS A 21 -13.34 16.86 18.33
N SER A 22 -12.05 16.53 18.30
CA SER A 22 -11.37 16.04 17.11
C SER A 22 -11.92 14.65 16.77
N TYR A 23 -12.45 14.48 15.55
CA TYR A 23 -12.76 13.16 15.03
C TYR A 23 -11.45 12.52 14.55
N ASN A 24 -10.83 11.72 15.42
CA ASN A 24 -9.67 10.92 15.04
C ASN A 24 -10.20 9.52 14.67
N ASN A 25 -9.90 9.06 13.46
CA ASN A 25 -10.20 7.70 13.01
C ASN A 25 -9.32 6.70 13.77
N VAL A 26 -9.92 5.57 14.13
CA VAL A 26 -9.26 4.50 14.90
C VAL A 26 -8.00 4.00 14.17
N GLU A 27 -8.07 3.93 12.84
CA GLU A 27 -6.95 3.54 11.97
C GLU A 27 -5.73 4.47 12.08
N ASP A 28 -5.93 5.78 12.32
CA ASP A 28 -4.83 6.72 12.50
C ASP A 28 -4.21 6.61 13.90
N LEU A 29 -5.02 6.32 14.93
CA LEU A 29 -4.53 6.05 16.28
C LEU A 29 -3.73 4.74 16.34
N GLU A 30 -4.13 3.73 15.57
CA GLU A 30 -3.42 2.45 15.48
C GLU A 30 -2.06 2.58 14.77
N ARG A 31 -1.97 3.42 13.72
CA ARG A 31 -0.71 3.70 13.00
C ARG A 31 0.32 4.41 13.89
N GLU A 32 -0.12 5.31 14.76
CA GLU A 32 0.73 6.04 15.72
C GLU A 32 1.17 5.15 16.91
N ALA A 33 0.35 4.18 17.30
CA ALA A 33 0.62 3.31 18.46
C ALA A 33 1.60 2.17 18.16
N PHE A 34 1.61 1.65 16.93
CA PHE A 34 2.55 0.62 16.50
C PHE A 34 2.89 0.81 15.02
N PRO A 35 4.06 1.37 14.65
CA PRO A 35 4.49 1.36 13.26
C PRO A 35 4.44 -0.08 12.74
N ASN A 36 3.77 -0.30 11.61
CA ASN A 36 3.68 -1.61 11.01
C ASN A 36 5.12 -2.13 10.83
N PRO A 37 5.47 -3.35 11.28
CA PRO A 37 6.81 -3.89 11.06
C PRO A 37 7.20 -3.99 9.58
N CYS A 38 6.24 -3.80 8.67
CA CYS A 38 6.39 -3.79 7.23
C CYS A 38 6.44 -2.37 6.63
N ASP A 39 6.36 -1.31 7.45
CA ASP A 39 6.68 0.09 7.09
C ASP A 39 8.21 0.34 7.07
N THR A 40 8.99 -0.70 6.81
CA THR A 40 10.44 -0.57 6.75
C THR A 40 10.87 0.42 5.67
N ILE A 41 11.86 1.22 6.03
CA ILE A 41 12.63 2.15 5.20
C ILE A 41 12.76 1.64 3.77
N VAL A 42 12.42 2.51 2.79
CA VAL A 42 12.56 2.37 1.32
C VAL A 42 12.84 0.94 0.86
N ALA A 43 11.77 0.20 0.53
CA ALA A 43 11.86 -1.15 0.00
C ALA A 43 12.83 -1.23 -1.20
N SER A 44 13.68 -2.25 -1.20
CA SER A 44 14.59 -2.56 -2.31
C SER A 44 13.91 -3.44 -3.33
N PHE A 45 14.13 -3.15 -4.62
CA PHE A 45 13.64 -4.04 -5.67
C PHE A 45 14.18 -5.46 -5.50
N ALA A 46 15.49 -5.61 -5.30
CA ALA A 46 16.13 -6.93 -5.25
C ALA A 46 15.78 -7.71 -3.98
N ALA A 47 15.75 -7.04 -2.82
CA ALA A 47 15.55 -7.70 -1.54
C ALA A 47 14.09 -7.95 -1.18
N ASP A 48 13.18 -7.03 -1.55
CA ASP A 48 11.81 -7.03 -1.05
C ASP A 48 10.79 -7.31 -2.17
N ILE A 49 10.94 -6.67 -3.32
CA ILE A 49 9.94 -6.73 -4.40
C ILE A 49 10.10 -7.98 -5.26
N GLN A 50 11.33 -8.30 -5.67
CA GLN A 50 11.61 -9.44 -6.52
C GLN A 50 11.16 -10.77 -5.91
N PRO A 51 11.34 -11.05 -4.60
CA PRO A 51 10.80 -12.27 -3.99
C PRO A 51 9.27 -12.36 -4.06
N ILE A 52 8.56 -11.25 -3.85
CA ILE A 52 7.10 -11.18 -3.95
C ILE A 52 6.69 -11.48 -5.40
N LEU A 53 7.25 -10.78 -6.39
CA LEU A 53 6.89 -11.01 -7.80
C LEU A 53 7.26 -12.40 -8.28
N THR A 54 8.36 -12.95 -7.77
CA THR A 54 8.74 -14.34 -8.06
C THR A 54 7.66 -15.29 -7.56
N ARG A 55 7.16 -15.11 -6.33
CA ARG A 55 6.14 -15.96 -5.73
C ARG A 55 4.78 -15.86 -6.42
N TYR A 56 4.31 -14.64 -6.68
CA TYR A 56 2.93 -14.39 -7.15
C TYR A 56 2.78 -14.30 -8.67
N CYS A 57 3.85 -14.00 -9.41
CA CYS A 57 3.76 -13.70 -10.83
C CYS A 57 4.65 -14.59 -11.71
N ALA A 58 5.89 -14.84 -11.28
CA ALA A 58 6.87 -15.56 -12.09
C ALA A 58 7.00 -17.06 -11.72
N ASN A 59 6.25 -17.56 -10.73
CA ASN A 59 6.30 -18.96 -10.32
C ASN A 59 5.43 -19.86 -11.20
N ALA A 60 6.06 -20.80 -11.91
CA ALA A 60 5.37 -21.77 -12.75
C ALA A 60 4.56 -22.83 -11.96
N THR A 61 4.88 -23.04 -10.69
CA THR A 61 4.28 -24.10 -9.84
C THR A 61 2.78 -23.88 -9.61
N PHE A 62 2.35 -22.62 -9.65
CA PHE A 62 0.96 -22.25 -9.37
C PHE A 62 0.09 -22.16 -10.63
N ASN A 63 0.65 -22.34 -11.82
CA ASN A 63 -0.13 -22.23 -13.05
C ASN A 63 0.03 -23.51 -13.88
N PRO A 64 -1.06 -24.27 -14.12
CA PRO A 64 -1.00 -25.48 -14.95
C PRO A 64 -0.58 -25.21 -16.41
N GLY A 65 -0.61 -23.95 -16.85
CA GLY A 65 -0.11 -23.49 -18.15
C GLY A 65 1.32 -22.95 -18.15
N GLY A 66 2.06 -23.05 -17.04
CA GLY A 66 3.40 -22.46 -16.90
C GLY A 66 3.38 -21.00 -16.39
N SER A 67 4.55 -20.44 -16.09
CA SER A 67 4.64 -19.08 -15.58
C SER A 67 4.31 -18.05 -16.67
N CYS A 68 3.50 -17.04 -16.32
CA CYS A 68 3.18 -15.96 -17.25
C CYS A 68 4.26 -14.88 -17.32
N HIS A 69 5.09 -14.76 -16.27
CA HIS A 69 6.04 -13.65 -16.10
C HIS A 69 7.44 -14.13 -15.71
N GLU A 70 7.80 -15.35 -16.13
CA GLU A 70 9.16 -15.89 -16.00
C GLU A 70 10.17 -15.18 -16.89
N ALA A 71 11.45 -15.57 -16.69
CA ALA A 71 12.58 -15.09 -17.47
C ALA A 71 12.32 -15.29 -18.98
N GLY A 72 12.41 -14.22 -19.75
CA GLY A 72 12.14 -14.26 -21.19
C GLY A 72 10.67 -14.42 -21.59
N SER A 73 9.72 -14.23 -20.66
CA SER A 73 8.29 -14.28 -20.97
C SER A 73 7.92 -13.37 -22.16
N PRO A 74 7.08 -13.86 -23.10
CA PRO A 74 6.63 -13.08 -24.25
C PRO A 74 5.63 -11.96 -23.89
N ILE A 75 5.08 -11.98 -22.66
CA ILE A 75 4.14 -10.95 -22.18
C ILE A 75 4.93 -9.81 -21.53
N VAL A 76 5.69 -10.15 -20.50
CA VAL A 76 6.68 -9.31 -19.82
C VAL A 76 7.39 -10.19 -18.79
N ASP A 77 8.70 -10.01 -18.69
CA ASP A 77 9.57 -10.69 -17.73
C ASP A 77 9.56 -9.94 -16.39
N PHE A 78 9.02 -10.56 -15.32
CA PHE A 78 9.06 -9.99 -13.96
C PHE A 78 10.21 -10.55 -13.11
N THR A 79 11.19 -11.21 -13.74
CA THR A 79 12.45 -11.61 -13.10
C THR A 79 13.51 -10.52 -13.14
N ILE A 80 13.25 -9.42 -13.85
CA ILE A 80 14.16 -8.28 -14.02
C ILE A 80 13.41 -6.95 -13.80
N TYR A 81 14.12 -5.97 -13.25
CA TYR A 81 13.56 -4.64 -12.94
C TYR A 81 12.92 -3.96 -14.15
N SER A 82 13.58 -3.99 -15.31
CA SER A 82 13.11 -3.27 -16.52
C SER A 82 11.72 -3.73 -16.98
N GLY A 83 11.42 -5.03 -16.88
CA GLY A 83 10.11 -5.57 -17.20
C GLY A 83 9.04 -5.13 -16.21
N VAL A 84 9.34 -5.16 -14.92
CA VAL A 84 8.43 -4.67 -13.86
C VAL A 84 8.17 -3.17 -14.02
N ASN A 85 9.23 -2.37 -14.15
CA ASN A 85 9.14 -0.91 -14.26
C ASN A 85 8.34 -0.47 -15.50
N SER A 86 8.40 -1.24 -16.60
CA SER A 86 7.56 -0.97 -17.79
C SER A 86 6.05 -1.01 -17.47
N LYS A 87 5.63 -1.86 -16.53
CA LYS A 87 4.23 -2.00 -16.12
C LYS A 87 3.85 -1.03 -15.00
N VAL A 88 4.81 -0.64 -14.17
CA VAL A 88 4.65 0.46 -13.23
C VAL A 88 4.41 1.76 -13.99
N GLY A 89 5.27 2.08 -14.97
CA GLY A 89 5.16 3.30 -15.78
C GLY A 89 3.87 3.40 -16.59
N SER A 90 3.24 2.28 -16.94
CA SER A 90 1.92 2.27 -17.61
C SER A 90 0.73 2.28 -16.64
N GLY A 91 0.96 2.19 -15.33
CA GLY A 91 -0.07 2.07 -14.29
C GLY A 91 -0.71 0.69 -14.18
N SER A 92 -0.49 -0.20 -15.16
CA SER A 92 -1.07 -1.54 -15.17
C SER A 92 -0.61 -2.42 -14.00
N PHE A 93 0.60 -2.21 -13.50
CA PHE A 93 1.10 -2.89 -12.31
C PHE A 93 0.24 -2.53 -11.09
N GLY A 94 0.14 -1.24 -10.76
CA GLY A 94 -0.63 -0.76 -9.61
C GLY A 94 -2.11 -1.10 -9.69
N GLN A 95 -2.72 -0.96 -10.88
CA GLN A 95 -4.10 -1.38 -11.11
C GLN A 95 -4.30 -2.84 -10.70
N ARG A 96 -3.33 -3.70 -10.99
CA ARG A 96 -3.48 -5.11 -10.79
C ARG A 96 -3.09 -5.58 -9.38
N THR A 97 -2.01 -5.04 -8.83
CA THR A 97 -1.48 -5.44 -7.52
C THR A 97 -2.12 -4.68 -6.35
N LEU A 98 -2.45 -3.39 -6.55
CA LEU A 98 -2.93 -2.51 -5.48
C LEU A 98 -4.45 -2.30 -5.52
N THR A 99 -5.05 -2.24 -6.72
CA THR A 99 -6.50 -2.02 -6.88
C THR A 99 -7.27 -3.34 -6.97
N GLU A 100 -7.03 -4.14 -8.01
CA GLU A 100 -7.80 -5.37 -8.27
C GLU A 100 -7.42 -6.53 -7.37
N ARG A 101 -6.14 -6.59 -6.96
CA ARG A 101 -5.58 -7.62 -6.08
C ARG A 101 -5.90 -9.04 -6.59
N SER A 102 -5.79 -9.25 -7.90
CA SER A 102 -6.21 -10.46 -8.60
C SER A 102 -5.02 -11.23 -9.21
N MET A 103 -3.99 -11.45 -8.40
CA MET A 103 -2.66 -11.94 -8.81
C MET A 103 -2.20 -13.08 -7.88
N PRO A 104 -1.94 -14.30 -8.40
CA PRO A 104 -2.14 -14.73 -9.78
C PRO A 104 -3.64 -14.92 -10.10
N PRO A 105 -4.01 -15.04 -11.39
CA PRO A 105 -5.40 -15.14 -11.83
C PRO A 105 -6.16 -16.30 -11.18
N VAL A 106 -7.49 -16.21 -11.14
CA VAL A 106 -8.38 -17.20 -10.50
C VAL A 106 -8.26 -18.64 -11.01
N TYR A 107 -7.70 -18.84 -12.21
CA TYR A 107 -7.45 -20.18 -12.77
C TYR A 107 -6.13 -20.80 -12.28
N SER A 108 -5.28 -20.03 -11.59
CA SER A 108 -4.06 -20.53 -10.94
C SER A 108 -4.40 -21.25 -9.63
N THR A 109 -3.50 -22.10 -9.15
CA THR A 109 -3.63 -22.80 -7.86
C THR A 109 -2.90 -22.07 -6.72
N GLY A 110 -2.30 -20.91 -7.01
CA GLY A 110 -1.50 -20.14 -6.07
C GLY A 110 -2.31 -19.15 -5.23
N PRO A 111 -1.65 -18.42 -4.32
CA PRO A 111 -2.31 -17.43 -3.48
C PRO A 111 -2.77 -16.23 -4.32
N HIS A 112 -4.08 -16.02 -4.47
CA HIS A 112 -4.66 -14.97 -5.33
C HIS A 112 -4.54 -13.54 -4.80
N MET A 113 -4.09 -13.38 -3.56
CA MET A 113 -3.94 -12.10 -2.89
C MET A 113 -2.61 -12.06 -2.14
N LEU A 114 -1.99 -10.89 -2.16
CA LEU A 114 -0.83 -10.56 -1.32
C LEU A 114 -1.21 -10.61 0.15
N ASP A 115 -0.29 -11.03 1.00
CA ASP A 115 -0.44 -10.81 2.44
C ASP A 115 -0.40 -9.30 2.78
N SER A 116 -0.86 -8.94 3.98
CA SER A 116 -0.98 -7.53 4.37
C SER A 116 0.35 -6.79 4.38
N CYS A 117 1.46 -7.49 4.63
CA CYS A 117 2.79 -6.90 4.65
C CYS A 117 3.39 -6.76 3.25
N GLU A 118 3.31 -7.81 2.43
CA GLU A 118 3.71 -7.78 1.02
C GLU A 118 2.94 -6.69 0.25
N PHE A 119 1.65 -6.50 0.56
CA PHE A 119 0.85 -5.40 0.01
C PHE A 119 1.41 -4.03 0.39
N VAL A 120 1.72 -3.81 1.68
CA VAL A 120 2.27 -2.54 2.17
C VAL A 120 3.64 -2.27 1.55
N ILE A 121 4.52 -3.28 1.51
CA ILE A 121 5.84 -3.20 0.89
C ILE A 121 5.74 -2.81 -0.58
N LEU A 122 4.90 -3.50 -1.36
CA LEU A 122 4.67 -3.19 -2.78
C LEU A 122 4.11 -1.79 -2.98
N LYS A 123 3.14 -1.40 -2.16
CA LYS A 123 2.54 -0.07 -2.23
C LYS A 123 3.59 1.01 -1.97
N ASN A 124 4.35 0.88 -0.89
CA ASN A 124 5.37 1.85 -0.49
C ASN A 124 6.47 1.96 -1.54
N TRP A 125 6.88 0.84 -2.15
CA TRP A 125 7.85 0.86 -3.25
C TRP A 125 7.33 1.58 -4.49
N VAL A 126 6.08 1.32 -4.91
CA VAL A 126 5.46 2.05 -6.03
C VAL A 126 5.35 3.54 -5.72
N ASP A 127 4.89 3.91 -4.53
CA ASP A 127 4.75 5.30 -4.09
C ASP A 127 6.10 6.03 -4.01
N ALA A 128 7.18 5.31 -3.70
CA ALA A 128 8.55 5.82 -3.71
C ALA A 128 9.15 5.96 -5.12
N GLY A 129 8.38 5.68 -6.17
CA GLY A 129 8.82 5.80 -7.57
C GLY A 129 9.42 4.52 -8.14
N ALA A 130 9.16 3.36 -7.51
CA ALA A 130 9.60 2.04 -7.96
C ALA A 130 11.12 1.98 -8.23
N LEU A 131 11.92 2.26 -7.20
CA LEU A 131 13.38 2.37 -7.32
C LEU A 131 14.05 1.02 -7.62
N ASP A 132 15.17 1.07 -8.34
CA ASP A 132 16.12 -0.03 -8.53
C ASP A 132 17.36 0.23 -7.66
N ASN A 133 17.35 -0.26 -6.42
CA ASN A 133 18.26 0.12 -5.33
C ASN A 133 18.80 -1.07 -4.54
#